data_AF-A0A7X8GTZ5-F1
#
_entry.id   AF-A0A7X8GTZ5-F1
#
_cell.length_a   1.000
_cell.length_b   1.000
_cell.length_c   1.000
_cell.angle_alpha   90.00
_cell.angle_beta   90.00
_cell.angle_gamma   90.00
#
_symmetry.space_group_name_H-M   'P 1'
#
loop_
_entity.id
_entity.type
_entity.pdbx_description
1 polymer ?
#
loop_
_entity_poly.entity_id
_entity_poly.type
_entity_poly.pdbx_seq_one_letter_code
_entity_poly.pdbx_strand_id
1 'polypeptide(L)'
;MTQGKVEKSINRLLGMEIISTVIVIVVFSFIIYSFEAYHETMKSFWNILIIFSGVLCFATIFWEIYKVLTLMKIDLSKKVNSTIYYVNKYQIQLKREFFMLIYFIFPVLFILAILTYAEANASFSLWMFLVCIFSLLVIIIWYSKKKYKKMHAAILASLTEIKELEEE
;
A
#
# COMPACT_ATOMS: atom_id res chain seq x y z
N MET A 1 2.60 -29.72 10.87
CA MET A 1 2.71 -28.52 11.76
C MET A 1 3.15 -27.26 11.02
N THR A 2 3.96 -27.40 9.96
CA THR A 2 4.46 -26.34 9.08
C THR A 2 3.35 -25.69 8.23
N GLN A 3 2.47 -26.48 7.60
CA GLN A 3 1.33 -25.98 6.80
C GLN A 3 0.43 -25.00 7.56
N GLY A 4 0.00 -25.32 8.79
CA GLY A 4 -0.85 -24.42 9.58
C GLY A 4 -0.18 -23.09 9.99
N LYS A 5 1.15 -23.06 10.13
CA LYS A 5 1.91 -21.80 10.36
C LYS A 5 1.95 -20.92 9.10
N VAL A 6 2.09 -21.55 7.93
CA VAL A 6 2.07 -20.87 6.63
C VAL A 6 0.69 -20.31 6.34
N GLU A 7 -0.37 -21.09 6.55
CA GLU A 7 -1.76 -20.68 6.38
C GLU A 7 -2.12 -19.49 7.27
N LYS A 8 -1.76 -19.55 8.56
CA LYS A 8 -1.97 -18.44 9.49
C LYS A 8 -1.25 -17.17 9.04
N SER A 9 -0.05 -17.29 8.45
CA SER A 9 0.72 -16.15 7.96
C SER A 9 0.10 -15.54 6.70
N ILE A 10 -0.39 -16.38 5.77
CA ILE A 10 -1.11 -15.95 4.56
C ILE A 10 -2.43 -15.28 4.95
N ASN A 11 -3.23 -15.88 5.84
CA ASN A 11 -4.49 -15.30 6.30
C ASN A 11 -4.30 -13.97 7.04
N ARG A 12 -3.22 -13.85 7.83
CA ARG A 12 -2.86 -12.58 8.47
C ARG A 12 -2.52 -11.51 7.42
N LEU A 13 -1.81 -11.89 6.36
CA LEU A 13 -1.45 -11.00 5.26
C LEU A 13 -2.69 -10.58 4.47
N LEU A 14 -3.56 -11.52 4.11
CA LEU A 14 -4.85 -11.25 3.48
C LEU A 14 -5.68 -10.27 4.31
N GLY A 15 -5.80 -10.50 5.62
CA GLY A 15 -6.54 -9.62 6.52
C GLY A 15 -5.97 -8.19 6.53
N MET A 16 -4.65 -8.02 6.49
CA MET A 16 -4.04 -6.70 6.40
C MET A 16 -4.36 -6.00 5.07
N GLU A 17 -4.32 -6.71 3.93
CA GLU A 17 -4.65 -6.10 2.63
C GLU A 17 -6.15 -5.76 2.51
N ILE A 18 -7.06 -6.57 3.11
CA ILE A 18 -8.49 -6.24 3.18
C ILE A 18 -8.71 -4.96 4.01
N ILE A 19 -8.08 -4.86 5.18
CA ILE A 19 -8.15 -3.65 6.02
C ILE A 19 -7.59 -2.45 5.25
N SER A 20 -6.45 -2.61 4.56
CA SER A 20 -5.86 -1.57 3.70
C SER A 20 -6.86 -1.10 2.63
N THR A 21 -7.50 -2.03 1.94
CA THR A 21 -8.51 -1.73 0.91
C THR A 21 -9.66 -0.90 1.48
N VAL A 22 -10.19 -1.28 2.66
CA VAL A 22 -11.26 -0.53 3.33
C VAL A 22 -10.82 0.88 3.70
N ILE A 23 -9.60 1.03 4.24
CA ILE A 23 -9.04 2.35 4.59
C ILE A 23 -8.95 3.24 3.34
N VAL A 24 -8.44 2.72 2.22
CA VAL A 24 -8.32 3.50 0.98
C VAL A 24 -9.69 3.96 0.47
N ILE A 25 -10.73 3.11 0.56
CA ILE A 25 -12.10 3.49 0.20
C ILE A 25 -12.62 4.63 1.09
N VAL A 26 -12.40 4.55 2.40
CA VAL A 26 -12.80 5.62 3.34
C VAL A 26 -12.07 6.92 3.03
N VAL A 27 -10.76 6.85 2.76
CA VAL A 27 -9.96 8.02 2.37
C VAL A 27 -10.47 8.63 1.06
N PHE A 28 -10.83 7.81 0.08
CA PHE A 28 -11.39 8.27 -1.19
C PHE A 28 -12.71 9.02 -0.97
N SER A 29 -13.62 8.49 -0.15
CA SER A 29 -14.87 9.18 0.21
C SER A 29 -14.61 10.51 0.92
N PHE A 30 -13.60 10.57 1.80
CA PHE A 30 -13.19 11.81 2.45
C PHE A 30 -12.63 12.85 1.47
N ILE A 31 -11.88 12.42 0.46
CA ILE A 31 -11.36 13.30 -0.59
C ILE A 31 -12.51 13.90 -1.41
N ILE A 32 -13.51 13.09 -1.78
CA ILE A 32 -14.71 13.57 -2.50
C ILE A 32 -15.46 14.59 -1.65
N TYR A 33 -15.74 14.26 -0.39
CA TYR A 33 -16.40 15.19 0.53
C TYR A 33 -15.64 16.52 0.66
N SER A 34 -14.31 16.44 0.81
CA SER A 34 -13.46 17.63 0.93
C SER A 34 -13.52 18.47 -0.34
N PHE A 35 -13.49 17.84 -1.52
CA PHE A 35 -13.62 18.53 -2.79
C PHE A 35 -14.97 19.25 -2.89
N GLU A 36 -16.09 18.55 -2.66
CA GLU A 36 -17.41 19.16 -2.73
C GLU A 36 -17.57 20.34 -1.76
N ALA A 37 -17.10 20.19 -0.52
CA ALA A 37 -17.25 21.22 0.52
C ALA A 37 -16.38 22.47 0.30
N TYR A 38 -15.23 22.34 -0.37
CA TYR A 38 -14.22 23.41 -0.36
C TYR A 38 -13.68 23.83 -1.75
N HIS A 39 -14.09 23.19 -2.85
CA HIS A 39 -13.52 23.48 -4.17
C HIS A 39 -13.70 24.93 -4.65
N GLU A 40 -14.80 25.60 -4.29
CA GLU A 40 -15.05 27.00 -4.66
C GLU A 40 -14.29 28.00 -3.78
N THR A 41 -13.95 27.61 -2.54
CA THR A 41 -13.33 28.51 -1.55
C THR A 41 -11.81 28.39 -1.51
N MET A 42 -11.27 27.25 -1.93
CA MET A 42 -9.85 26.95 -1.88
C MET A 42 -9.11 27.41 -3.14
N LYS A 43 -7.79 27.60 -2.97
CA LYS A 43 -6.92 28.12 -4.01
C LYS A 43 -6.55 27.06 -5.07
N SER A 44 -5.95 27.50 -6.17
CA SER A 44 -5.72 26.69 -7.37
C SER A 44 -4.88 25.43 -7.07
N PHE A 45 -3.79 25.55 -6.31
CA PHE A 45 -2.94 24.38 -6.02
C PHE A 45 -3.60 23.37 -5.09
N TRP A 46 -4.48 23.82 -4.18
CA TRP A 46 -5.26 22.92 -3.34
C TRP A 46 -6.22 22.07 -4.19
N ASN A 47 -6.92 22.70 -5.14
CA ASN A 47 -7.82 21.99 -6.06
C ASN A 47 -7.05 20.96 -6.90
N ILE A 48 -5.88 21.32 -7.43
CA ILE A 48 -5.01 20.39 -8.17
C ILE A 48 -4.56 19.22 -7.28
N LEU A 49 -4.14 19.50 -6.05
CA LEU A 49 -3.71 18.47 -5.09
C LEU A 49 -4.83 17.49 -4.78
N ILE A 50 -6.04 17.97 -4.54
CA ILE A 50 -7.20 17.14 -4.19
C ILE A 50 -7.64 16.29 -5.38
N ILE A 51 -7.74 16.87 -6.58
CA ILE A 51 -8.10 16.13 -7.79
C ILE A 51 -7.05 15.05 -8.08
N PHE A 52 -5.76 15.39 -8.04
CA PHE A 52 -4.68 14.43 -8.25
C PHE A 52 -4.70 13.31 -7.20
N SER A 53 -4.91 13.65 -5.93
CA SER A 53 -5.05 12.67 -4.84
C SER A 53 -6.27 11.76 -5.03
N GLY A 54 -7.39 12.30 -5.52
CA GLY A 54 -8.59 11.54 -5.85
C GLY A 54 -8.36 10.53 -6.97
N VAL A 55 -7.73 10.95 -8.08
CA VAL A 55 -7.37 10.06 -9.19
C VAL A 55 -6.42 8.95 -8.73
N LEU A 56 -5.41 9.30 -7.93
CA LEU A 56 -4.50 8.32 -7.35
C LEU A 56 -5.21 7.32 -6.43
N CYS A 57 -6.08 7.79 -5.54
CA CYS A 57 -6.86 6.92 -4.65
C CYS A 57 -7.78 5.98 -5.43
N PHE A 58 -8.41 6.47 -6.51
CA PHE A 58 -9.21 5.60 -7.37
C PHE A 58 -8.34 4.49 -8.00
N ALA A 59 -7.17 4.84 -8.54
CA ALA A 59 -6.25 3.86 -9.12
C ALA A 59 -5.73 2.85 -8.08
N THR A 60 -5.46 3.28 -6.84
CA THR A 60 -4.99 2.37 -5.79
C THR A 60 -6.08 1.40 -5.33
N ILE A 61 -7.36 1.78 -5.35
CA ILE A 61 -8.47 0.85 -5.03
C ILE A 61 -8.44 -0.37 -5.98
N PHE A 62 -8.33 -0.16 -7.30
CA PHE A 62 -8.26 -1.28 -8.25
C PHE A 62 -7.04 -2.15 -8.00
N TRP A 63 -5.91 -1.53 -7.65
CA TRP A 63 -4.67 -2.24 -7.37
C TRP A 63 -4.78 -3.10 -6.10
N GLU A 64 -5.35 -2.55 -5.03
CA GLU A 64 -5.61 -3.26 -3.76
C GLU A 64 -6.54 -4.45 -3.98
N ILE A 65 -7.65 -4.26 -4.70
CA ILE A 65 -8.57 -5.36 -5.04
C ILE A 65 -7.84 -6.45 -5.81
N TYR A 66 -7.00 -6.10 -6.79
CA TYR A 66 -6.22 -7.07 -7.56
C TYR A 66 -5.21 -7.85 -6.70
N LYS A 67 -4.59 -7.21 -5.70
CA LYS A 67 -3.72 -7.88 -4.72
C LYS A 67 -4.51 -8.87 -3.86
N VAL A 68 -5.64 -8.45 -3.30
CA VAL A 68 -6.52 -9.30 -2.49
C VAL A 68 -6.96 -10.52 -3.30
N LEU A 69 -7.42 -10.33 -4.53
CA LEU A 69 -7.81 -11.44 -5.42
C LEU A 69 -6.64 -12.39 -5.75
N THR A 70 -5.41 -11.89 -5.81
CA THR A 70 -4.22 -12.73 -6.02
C THR A 70 -3.92 -13.57 -4.77
N LEU A 71 -4.08 -12.99 -3.58
CA LEU A 71 -3.85 -13.68 -2.31
C LEU A 71 -4.94 -14.70 -1.98
N MET A 72 -6.20 -14.43 -2.31
CA MET A 72 -7.32 -15.38 -2.15
C MET A 72 -7.14 -16.66 -2.98
N LYS A 73 -6.32 -16.63 -4.04
CA LYS A 73 -6.00 -17.81 -4.86
C LYS A 73 -4.95 -18.72 -4.24
N ILE A 74 -4.30 -18.29 -3.16
CA ILE A 74 -3.30 -19.08 -2.45
C ILE A 74 -4.05 -20.10 -1.60
N ASP A 75 -3.97 -21.36 -2.00
CA ASP A 75 -4.64 -22.48 -1.36
C ASP A 75 -3.62 -23.59 -1.09
N LEU A 76 -3.35 -23.84 0.19
CA LEU A 76 -2.39 -24.86 0.62
C LEU A 76 -2.90 -26.30 0.44
N SER A 77 -4.20 -26.49 0.14
CA SER A 77 -4.76 -27.79 -0.23
C SER A 77 -4.47 -28.17 -1.69
N LYS A 78 -3.99 -27.22 -2.50
CA LYS A 78 -3.59 -27.42 -3.90
C LYS A 78 -2.09 -27.64 -4.01
N LYS A 79 -1.64 -28.09 -5.19
CA LYS A 79 -0.22 -28.31 -5.52
C LYS A 79 0.66 -27.14 -5.04
N VAL A 80 1.68 -27.44 -4.23
CA VAL A 80 2.60 -26.46 -3.63
C VAL A 80 3.24 -25.53 -4.66
N ASN A 81 3.56 -26.04 -5.86
CA ASN A 81 4.09 -25.23 -6.97
C ASN A 81 3.15 -24.09 -7.40
N SER A 82 1.83 -24.29 -7.36
CA SER A 82 0.85 -23.25 -7.69
C SER A 82 0.79 -22.17 -6.61
N THR A 83 0.92 -22.57 -5.35
CA THR A 83 0.97 -21.68 -4.18
C THR A 83 2.23 -20.81 -4.22
N ILE A 84 3.40 -21.39 -4.53
CA ILE A 84 4.66 -20.66 -4.72
C ILE A 84 4.54 -19.63 -5.85
N TYR A 85 3.88 -19.98 -6.96
CA TYR A 85 3.65 -19.04 -8.07
C TYR A 85 2.86 -17.80 -7.62
N TYR A 86 1.75 -17.98 -6.90
CA TYR A 86 0.93 -16.85 -6.43
C TYR A 86 1.65 -16.00 -5.37
N VAL A 87 2.43 -16.61 -4.49
CA VAL A 87 3.27 -15.89 -3.51
C VAL A 87 4.33 -15.03 -4.21
N ASN A 88 5.03 -15.58 -5.21
CA ASN A 88 6.01 -14.83 -5.99
C ASN A 88 5.35 -13.72 -6.82
N LYS A 89 4.19 -13.98 -7.42
CA LYS A 89 3.41 -12.98 -8.15
C LYS A 89 3.03 -11.80 -7.25
N TYR A 90 2.55 -12.08 -6.04
CA TYR A 90 2.25 -11.07 -5.04
C TYR A 90 3.51 -10.26 -4.63
N GLN A 91 4.65 -10.92 -4.46
CA GLN A 91 5.91 -10.23 -4.15
C GLN A 91 6.31 -9.21 -5.23
N ILE A 92 6.14 -9.57 -6.51
CA ILE A 92 6.42 -8.67 -7.63
C ILE A 92 5.48 -7.46 -7.59
N GLN A 93 4.19 -7.68 -7.30
CA GLN A 93 3.21 -6.60 -7.14
C GLN A 93 3.64 -5.62 -6.02
N LEU A 94 3.99 -6.12 -4.84
CA LEU A 94 4.47 -5.29 -3.73
C LEU A 94 5.74 -4.51 -4.08
N LYS A 95 6.71 -5.13 -4.78
CA LYS A 95 7.93 -4.42 -5.20
C LYS A 95 7.61 -3.25 -6.14
N ARG A 96 6.70 -3.45 -7.09
CA ARG A 96 6.25 -2.40 -8.01
C ARG A 96 5.51 -1.28 -7.29
N GLU A 97 4.66 -1.63 -6.33
CA GLU A 97 3.93 -0.67 -5.51
C GLU A 97 4.89 0.21 -4.68
N PHE A 98 5.84 -0.39 -3.95
CA PHE A 98 6.85 0.39 -3.22
C PHE A 98 7.67 1.29 -4.14
N PHE A 99 8.02 0.83 -5.33
CA PHE A 99 8.73 1.64 -6.31
C PHE A 99 7.88 2.83 -6.79
N MET A 100 6.64 2.59 -7.21
CA MET A 100 5.73 3.66 -7.64
C MET A 100 5.46 4.67 -6.52
N LEU A 101 5.24 4.19 -5.30
CA LEU A 101 5.02 5.05 -4.14
C LEU A 101 6.23 5.94 -3.87
N ILE A 102 7.41 5.35 -3.69
CA ILE A 102 8.61 6.09 -3.26
C ILE A 102 9.11 7.06 -4.33
N TYR A 103 9.09 6.66 -5.60
CA TYR A 103 9.75 7.43 -6.65
C TYR A 103 8.82 8.36 -7.43
N PHE A 104 7.51 8.12 -7.39
CA PHE A 104 6.55 8.93 -8.16
C PHE A 104 5.51 9.58 -7.26
N ILE A 105 4.72 8.81 -6.53
CA ILE A 105 3.57 9.35 -5.79
C ILE A 105 4.02 10.28 -4.67
N PHE A 106 4.96 9.84 -3.82
CA PHE A 106 5.42 10.63 -2.69
C PHE A 106 6.08 11.97 -3.09
N PRO A 107 7.05 12.00 -4.02
CA PRO A 107 7.67 13.25 -4.45
C PRO A 107 6.66 14.23 -5.06
N VAL A 108 5.73 13.74 -5.90
CA VAL A 108 4.74 14.59 -6.55
C VAL A 108 3.78 15.19 -5.52
N LEU A 109 3.26 14.37 -4.59
CA LEU A 109 2.39 14.86 -3.51
C LEU A 109 3.12 15.85 -2.58
N PHE A 110 4.41 15.62 -2.32
CA PHE A 110 5.21 16.55 -1.51
C PHE A 110 5.34 17.92 -2.16
N ILE A 111 5.67 17.94 -3.45
CA ILE A 111 5.81 19.18 -4.21
C ILE A 111 4.48 19.92 -4.27
N LEU A 112 3.37 19.22 -4.56
CA LEU A 112 2.04 19.84 -4.57
C LEU A 112 1.65 20.39 -3.19
N ALA A 113 2.00 19.71 -2.10
CA ALA A 113 1.76 20.19 -0.74
C ALA A 113 2.57 21.46 -0.44
N ILE A 114 3.86 21.51 -0.84
CA ILE A 114 4.71 22.69 -0.72
C ILE A 114 4.09 23.88 -1.48
N LEU A 115 3.68 23.66 -2.73
CA LEU A 115 3.06 24.71 -3.55
C LEU A 115 1.76 25.21 -2.94
N THR A 116 0.92 24.31 -2.42
CA THR A 116 -0.32 24.67 -1.72
C THR A 116 -0.05 25.50 -0.47
N TYR A 117 0.96 25.13 0.32
CA TYR A 117 1.33 25.84 1.55
C TYR A 117 1.93 27.21 1.26
N ALA A 118 2.75 27.31 0.21
CA ALA A 118 3.28 28.58 -0.26
C ALA A 118 2.14 29.51 -0.74
N GLU A 119 1.20 28.99 -1.53
CA GLU A 119 0.04 29.75 -2.00
C GLU A 119 -0.85 30.22 -0.85
N ALA A 120 -1.02 29.39 0.18
CA ALA A 120 -1.81 29.71 1.37
C ALA A 120 -1.10 30.66 2.36
N ASN A 121 0.17 31.04 2.12
CA ASN A 121 1.02 31.73 3.10
C ASN A 121 0.98 31.02 4.47
N ALA A 122 1.15 29.69 4.44
CA ALA A 122 1.04 28.86 5.63
C ALA A 122 2.04 29.31 6.72
N SER A 123 1.61 29.25 7.99
CA SER A 123 2.45 29.59 9.14
C SER A 123 3.64 28.65 9.25
N PHE A 124 4.71 29.10 9.91
CA PHE A 124 5.89 28.27 10.18
C PHE A 124 5.54 26.94 10.88
N SER A 125 4.55 26.95 11.78
CA SER A 125 4.06 25.73 12.45
C SER A 125 3.52 24.69 11.46
N LEU A 126 2.80 25.12 10.42
CA LEU A 126 2.28 24.24 9.38
C LEU A 126 3.42 23.67 8.52
N TRP A 127 4.42 24.49 8.16
CA TRP A 127 5.61 24.00 7.46
C TRP A 127 6.35 22.91 8.25
N MET A 128 6.55 23.12 9.55
CA MET A 128 7.14 22.10 10.43
C MET A 128 6.29 20.82 10.48
N PHE A 129 4.96 20.96 10.55
CA PHE A 129 4.05 19.84 10.51
C PHE A 129 4.16 19.03 9.22
N LEU A 130 4.27 19.69 8.06
CA LEU A 130 4.44 19.04 6.76
C LEU A 130 5.72 18.19 6.73
N VAL A 131 6.84 18.73 7.19
CA VAL A 131 8.13 18.01 7.25
C VAL A 131 8.06 16.82 8.21
N CYS A 132 7.41 16.98 9.37
CA CYS A 132 7.19 15.89 10.31
C CYS A 132 6.35 14.76 9.72
N ILE A 133 5.25 15.08 9.03
CA ILE A 133 4.43 14.05 8.36
C ILE A 133 5.22 13.32 7.29
N PHE A 134 5.95 14.06 6.44
CA PHE A 134 6.71 13.45 5.36
C PHE A 134 7.83 12.53 5.86
N SER A 135 8.58 12.96 6.87
CA SER A 135 9.60 12.14 7.50
C SER A 135 9.02 10.88 8.15
N LEU A 136 7.90 10.99 8.85
CA LEU A 136 7.19 9.84 9.42
C LEU A 136 6.75 8.84 8.35
N LEU A 137 6.18 9.32 7.24
CA LEU A 137 5.75 8.45 6.14
C LEU A 137 6.92 7.70 5.51
N VAL A 138 8.07 8.36 5.29
CA VAL A 138 9.29 7.71 4.79
C VAL A 138 9.74 6.58 5.73
N ILE A 139 9.74 6.83 7.04
CA ILE A 139 10.11 5.82 8.05
C ILE A 139 9.14 4.64 8.03
N ILE A 140 7.82 4.90 7.96
CA ILE A 140 6.80 3.85 7.90
C ILE A 140 6.98 2.98 6.66
N ILE A 141 7.17 3.59 5.49
CA ILE A 141 7.37 2.85 4.23
C ILE A 141 8.62 1.96 4.32
N TRP A 142 9.72 2.50 4.85
CA TRP A 142 10.96 1.75 5.00
C TRP A 142 10.80 0.56 5.95
N TYR A 143 10.15 0.77 7.10
CA TYR A 143 9.86 -0.29 8.06
C TYR A 143 8.96 -1.37 7.47
N SER A 144 7.90 -0.96 6.77
CA SER A 144 6.98 -1.86 6.08
C SER A 144 7.70 -2.70 5.04
N LYS A 145 8.50 -2.09 4.14
CA LYS A 145 9.30 -2.80 3.13
C LYS A 145 10.19 -3.87 3.78
N LYS A 146 10.85 -3.55 4.89
CA LYS A 146 11.70 -4.49 5.64
C LYS A 146 10.88 -5.65 6.23
N LYS A 147 9.73 -5.36 6.83
CA LYS A 147 8.83 -6.36 7.44
C LYS A 147 8.25 -7.32 6.39
N TYR A 148 7.78 -6.80 5.26
CA TYR A 148 7.27 -7.62 4.16
C TYR A 148 8.36 -8.53 3.56
N LYS A 149 9.59 -8.02 3.39
CA LYS A 149 10.71 -8.85 2.89
C LYS A 149 10.99 -10.05 3.81
N LYS A 150 11.01 -9.82 5.14
CA LYS A 150 11.22 -10.90 6.12
C LYS A 150 10.09 -11.93 6.10
N MET A 151 8.85 -11.46 6.08
CA MET A 151 7.67 -12.33 6.07
C MET A 151 7.61 -13.19 4.80
N HIS A 152 7.91 -12.61 3.64
CA HIS A 152 7.96 -13.36 2.38
C HIS A 152 9.04 -14.44 2.39
N ALA A 153 10.25 -14.11 2.88
CA ALA A 153 11.33 -15.09 2.98
C ALA A 153 10.95 -16.28 3.87
N ALA A 154 10.25 -16.03 4.98
CA ALA A 154 9.75 -17.07 5.87
C ALA A 154 8.67 -17.95 5.19
N ILE A 155 7.71 -17.33 4.49
CA ILE A 155 6.67 -18.08 3.77
C ILE A 155 7.28 -18.97 2.69
N LEU A 156 8.24 -18.43 1.92
CA LEU A 156 8.87 -19.17 0.83
C LEU A 156 9.72 -20.33 1.35
N ALA A 157 10.51 -20.13 2.40
CA ALA A 157 11.29 -21.20 3.03
C ALA A 157 10.39 -22.35 3.50
N SER A 158 9.28 -22.04 4.18
CA SER A 158 8.34 -23.06 4.63
C SER A 158 7.60 -23.75 3.47
N LEU A 159 7.31 -23.05 2.36
CA LEU A 159 6.73 -23.67 1.18
C LEU A 159 7.71 -24.61 0.46
N THR A 160 8.99 -24.25 0.41
CA THR A 160 10.03 -25.12 -0.15
C THR A 160 10.22 -26.39 0.69
N GLU A 161 10.25 -26.27 2.02
CA GLU A 161 10.32 -27.42 2.93
C GLU A 161 9.12 -28.37 2.75
N ILE A 162 7.90 -27.82 2.61
CA ILE A 162 6.71 -28.65 2.33
C ILE A 162 6.81 -29.35 0.97
N LYS A 163 7.39 -28.69 -0.03
CA LYS A 163 7.59 -29.29 -1.36
C LYS A 163 8.59 -30.45 -1.32
N GLU A 164 9.70 -30.28 -0.62
CA GLU A 164 10.72 -31.33 -0.46
C GLU A 164 10.14 -32.56 0.24
N LEU A 165 9.31 -32.34 1.27
CA LEU A 165 8.60 -33.42 1.99
C LEU A 165 7.48 -34.11 1.16
N GLU A 166 6.95 -33.49 0.11
CA GLU A 166 5.98 -34.10 -0.81
C GLU A 166 6.68 -34.90 -1.94
N GLU A 167 7.97 -34.64 -2.19
CA GLU A 167 8.78 -35.31 -3.22
C GLU A 167 9.56 -36.52 -2.69
N GLU A 168 9.63 -36.71 -1.36
CA GLU A 168 10.11 -37.92 -0.65
C GLU A 168 9.01 -38.99 -0.48
#